data_AF-A0A368EYG6-F1
#
_entry.id   AF-A0A368EYG6-F1
#
_cell.length_a   1.000
_cell.length_b   1.000
_cell.length_c   1.000
_cell.angle_alpha   90.00
_cell.angle_beta   90.00
_cell.angle_gamma   90.00
#
_symmetry.space_group_name_H-M   'P 1'
#
loop_
_entity.id
_entity.type
_entity.pdbx_description
1 polymer ?
#
loop_
_entity_poly.entity_id
_entity_poly.type
_entity_poly.pdbx_seq_one_letter_code
_entity_poly.pdbx_strand_id
1 'polypeptide(L)'
;SEVDKGEDTIHVYKDGFKIEYNGVRDPETFVGWMMDIPDDPVTIINDEHDLEEFEDLEDDCVRIIGYFEPGSAALKEFEEAAEDFMGEIEFFAVVTSKWARKVGLKRIGEVQMLRPFEEDPLFAPSSVDTEEEFEDWVEKHKEPVMQKLTLENYFNVWKDPEDDERMILAFVDEETREGRAMKKLLDKIADENSEHAGTLEIVLIDPDEFPLMVDVWEDMFGIDIEEGPQIGLVDISE
;
A
#
# COMPACT_ATOMS: atom_id res chain seq x y z
N SER A 1 -26.90 2.29 -18.38
CA SER A 1 -26.69 3.55 -17.66
C SER A 1 -25.19 3.73 -17.67
N GLU A 2 -24.70 4.82 -18.24
CA GLU A 2 -23.31 5.22 -17.98
C GLU A 2 -23.27 5.55 -16.50
N VAL A 3 -22.57 4.71 -15.74
CA VAL A 3 -22.26 4.91 -14.33
C VAL A 3 -21.04 5.81 -14.34
N ASP A 4 -21.15 7.02 -13.81
CA ASP A 4 -20.01 7.94 -13.69
C ASP A 4 -18.95 7.31 -12.76
N LYS A 5 -17.66 7.50 -13.07
CA LYS A 5 -16.54 7.03 -12.23
C LYS A 5 -16.74 7.55 -10.79
N GLY A 6 -16.87 6.62 -9.82
CA GLY A 6 -17.08 6.92 -8.39
C GLY A 6 -18.52 6.78 -7.86
N GLU A 7 -19.50 6.35 -8.66
CA GLU A 7 -20.90 6.19 -8.19
C GLU A 7 -21.09 5.12 -7.08
N ASP A 8 -20.12 4.24 -6.87
CA ASP A 8 -20.18 3.12 -5.91
C ASP A 8 -19.06 3.17 -4.83
N THR A 9 -18.38 4.31 -4.65
CA THR A 9 -17.30 4.47 -3.64
C THR A 9 -17.85 4.98 -2.31
N ILE A 10 -17.43 4.36 -1.20
CA ILE A 10 -17.76 4.84 0.15
C ILE A 10 -16.77 5.94 0.54
N HIS A 11 -17.30 7.06 0.99
CA HIS A 11 -16.49 8.20 1.44
C HIS A 11 -16.70 8.43 2.94
N VAL A 12 -15.60 8.44 3.69
CA VAL A 12 -15.59 8.76 5.12
C VAL A 12 -15.00 10.15 5.31
N TYR A 13 -15.64 10.93 6.18
CA TYR A 13 -15.17 12.25 6.57
C TYR A 13 -14.75 12.20 8.04
N LYS A 14 -13.45 12.27 8.30
CA LYS A 14 -12.86 12.25 9.65
C LYS A 14 -11.99 13.49 9.83
N ASP A 15 -12.28 14.27 10.87
CA ASP A 15 -11.54 15.48 11.24
C ASP A 15 -11.30 16.53 10.14
N GLY A 16 -12.08 16.48 9.06
CA GLY A 16 -11.99 17.41 7.92
C GLY A 16 -11.46 16.75 6.65
N PHE A 17 -10.86 15.58 6.76
CA PHE A 17 -10.28 14.81 5.67
C PHE A 17 -11.35 13.93 5.00
N LYS A 18 -11.27 13.83 3.67
CA LYS A 18 -12.13 12.97 2.85
C LYS A 18 -11.32 11.73 2.47
N ILE A 19 -11.73 10.57 2.97
CA ILE A 19 -11.03 9.30 2.78
C ILE A 19 -11.92 8.36 1.95
N GLU A 20 -11.36 7.76 0.91
CA GLU A 20 -12.05 6.78 0.07
C GLU A 20 -11.86 5.37 0.62
N TYR A 21 -12.97 4.66 0.84
CA TYR A 21 -12.93 3.25 1.21
C TYR A 21 -13.15 2.36 -0.02
N ASN A 22 -12.13 1.57 -0.34
CA ASN A 22 -12.13 0.63 -1.46
C ASN A 22 -12.13 -0.84 -1.00
N GLY A 23 -12.49 -1.10 0.25
CA GLY A 23 -12.57 -2.45 0.80
C GLY A 23 -13.92 -3.14 0.59
N VAL A 24 -13.99 -4.41 1.00
CA VAL A 24 -15.22 -5.20 0.96
C VAL A 24 -16.33 -4.55 1.78
N ARG A 25 -17.57 -4.63 1.29
CA ARG A 25 -18.72 -3.98 1.93
C ARG A 25 -19.35 -4.84 3.02
N ASP A 26 -18.55 -5.29 3.97
CA ASP A 26 -19.04 -5.94 5.18
C ASP A 26 -18.86 -5.06 6.42
N PRO A 27 -19.76 -5.16 7.43
CA PRO A 27 -19.70 -4.26 8.58
C PRO A 27 -18.48 -4.45 9.48
N GLU A 28 -17.87 -5.64 9.53
CA GLU A 28 -16.76 -5.93 10.43
C GLU A 28 -15.48 -5.29 9.89
N THR A 29 -15.14 -5.57 8.63
CA THR A 29 -14.01 -4.95 7.93
C THR A 29 -14.15 -3.43 7.88
N PHE A 30 -15.31 -2.91 7.48
CA PHE A 30 -15.50 -1.46 7.37
C PHE A 30 -15.35 -0.72 8.71
N VAL A 31 -15.83 -1.32 9.82
CA VAL A 31 -15.68 -0.71 11.15
C VAL A 31 -14.25 -0.85 11.67
N GLY A 32 -13.58 -1.98 11.41
CA GLY A 32 -12.16 -2.17 11.71
C GLY A 32 -11.31 -1.10 11.04
N TRP A 33 -11.36 -1.05 9.71
CA TRP A 33 -10.70 -0.02 8.90
C TRP A 33 -10.96 1.41 9.42
N MET A 34 -12.22 1.76 9.71
CA MET A 34 -12.55 3.10 10.23
C MET A 34 -11.93 3.41 11.61
N MET A 35 -11.72 2.39 12.45
CA MET A 35 -11.02 2.54 13.74
C MET A 35 -9.51 2.70 13.56
N ASP A 36 -8.95 2.14 12.49
CA ASP A 36 -7.52 2.16 12.20
C ASP A 36 -7.08 3.44 11.47
N ILE A 37 -8.01 4.18 10.84
CA ILE A 37 -7.73 5.52 10.28
C ILE A 37 -7.12 6.42 11.38
N PRO A 38 -5.92 7.00 11.18
CA PRO A 38 -5.30 7.89 12.16
C PRO A 38 -6.07 9.20 12.33
N ASP A 39 -5.87 9.90 13.44
CA ASP A 39 -6.51 11.21 13.69
C ASP A 39 -5.87 12.34 12.86
N ASP A 40 -4.57 12.24 12.62
CA ASP A 40 -3.77 13.17 11.82
C ASP A 40 -3.21 12.43 10.58
N PRO A 41 -2.97 13.12 9.45
CA PRO A 41 -2.43 12.51 8.24
C PRO A 41 -0.99 12.00 8.40
N VAL A 42 -0.26 12.48 9.42
CA VAL A 42 1.14 12.09 9.67
C VAL A 42 1.35 11.70 11.12
N THR A 43 1.87 10.49 11.35
CA THR A 43 2.23 10.01 12.69
C THR A 43 3.67 10.41 13.05
N ILE A 44 3.85 11.15 14.15
CA ILE A 44 5.19 11.59 14.61
C ILE A 44 5.84 10.55 15.52
N ILE A 45 6.87 9.87 15.02
CA ILE A 45 7.68 8.93 15.81
C ILE A 45 8.58 9.70 16.78
N ASN A 46 8.22 9.66 18.06
CA ASN A 46 8.87 10.42 19.12
C ASN A 46 9.28 9.56 20.34
N ASP A 47 8.77 8.34 20.45
CA ASP A 47 9.19 7.35 21.46
C ASP A 47 9.42 5.93 20.89
N GLU A 48 9.63 4.95 21.78
CA GLU A 48 9.89 3.56 21.37
C GLU A 48 8.61 2.84 20.93
N HIS A 49 7.46 3.23 21.46
CA HIS A 49 6.19 2.65 21.10
C HIS A 49 5.79 3.07 19.69
N ASP A 50 5.91 4.36 19.34
CA ASP A 50 5.62 4.83 17.98
C ASP A 50 6.52 4.14 16.93
N LEU A 51 7.76 3.86 17.31
CA LEU A 51 8.69 3.15 16.43
C LEU A 51 8.31 1.68 16.27
N GLU A 52 7.93 1.01 17.36
CA GLU A 52 7.46 -0.37 17.32
C GLU A 52 6.22 -0.48 16.43
N GLU A 53 5.26 0.44 16.54
CA GLU A 53 4.10 0.49 15.64
C GLU A 53 4.51 0.61 14.17
N PHE A 54 5.45 1.50 13.84
CA PHE A 54 5.97 1.64 12.48
C PHE A 54 6.70 0.37 11.97
N GLU A 55 7.49 -0.28 12.83
CA GLU A 55 8.27 -1.48 12.48
C GLU A 55 7.41 -2.74 12.38
N ASP A 56 6.30 -2.81 13.14
CA ASP A 56 5.38 -3.95 13.19
C ASP A 56 4.26 -3.89 12.12
N LEU A 57 4.15 -2.78 11.37
CA LEU A 57 3.24 -2.69 10.23
C LEU A 57 3.50 -3.83 9.23
N GLU A 58 2.42 -4.45 8.79
CA GLU A 58 2.47 -5.47 7.75
C GLU A 58 3.10 -4.90 6.47
N ASP A 59 3.85 -5.76 5.77
CA ASP A 59 4.57 -5.37 4.56
C ASP A 59 3.66 -5.47 3.33
N ASP A 60 2.45 -4.93 3.44
CA ASP A 60 1.39 -4.97 2.43
C ASP A 60 0.87 -3.58 2.03
N CYS A 61 1.32 -2.53 2.72
CA CYS A 61 1.00 -1.13 2.46
C CYS A 61 2.26 -0.29 2.18
N VAL A 62 2.07 0.79 1.42
CA VAL A 62 3.12 1.76 1.17
C VAL A 62 3.25 2.67 2.39
N ARG A 63 4.49 2.93 2.80
CA ARG A 63 4.80 3.81 3.94
C ARG A 63 5.74 4.90 3.50
N ILE A 64 5.50 6.13 3.95
CA ILE A 64 6.40 7.26 3.67
C ILE A 64 6.85 7.88 4.98
N ILE A 65 8.17 8.04 5.14
CA ILE A 65 8.74 8.63 6.36
C ILE A 65 9.77 9.72 6.05
N GLY A 66 9.61 10.88 6.69
CA GLY A 66 10.47 12.04 6.51
C GLY A 66 11.16 12.54 7.79
N TYR A 67 12.34 13.13 7.67
CA TYR A 67 13.07 13.75 8.79
C TYR A 67 13.04 15.28 8.68
N PHE A 68 12.35 15.93 9.60
CA PHE A 68 12.15 17.38 9.56
C PHE A 68 12.62 18.09 10.84
N GLU A 69 12.77 19.41 10.75
CA GLU A 69 12.86 20.24 11.95
C GLU A 69 11.46 20.43 12.56
N PRO A 70 11.31 20.35 13.89
CA PRO A 70 10.02 20.55 14.55
C PRO A 70 9.42 21.92 14.20
N GLY A 71 8.18 21.94 13.68
CA GLY A 71 7.47 23.17 13.31
C GLY A 71 8.04 23.90 12.09
N SER A 72 8.82 23.21 11.25
CA SER A 72 9.31 23.76 9.98
C SER A 72 8.20 23.85 8.93
N ALA A 73 8.37 24.74 7.95
CA ALA A 73 7.47 24.82 6.81
C ALA A 73 7.44 23.50 6.01
N ALA A 74 8.59 22.86 5.83
CA ALA A 74 8.68 21.57 5.13
C ALA A 74 7.91 20.44 5.83
N LEU A 75 7.89 20.40 7.17
CA LEU A 75 7.05 19.43 7.88
C LEU A 75 5.57 19.69 7.61
N LYS A 76 5.17 20.97 7.60
CA LYS A 76 3.79 21.36 7.34
C LYS A 76 3.36 21.04 5.90
N GLU A 77 4.21 21.32 4.91
CA GLU A 77 3.95 20.96 3.51
C GLU A 77 3.87 19.44 3.32
N PHE A 78 4.67 18.66 4.06
CA PHE A 78 4.58 17.20 4.09
C PHE A 78 3.29 16.70 4.74
N GLU A 79 2.83 17.35 5.82
CA GLU A 79 1.53 17.07 6.44
C GLU A 79 0.36 17.38 5.51
N GLU A 80 0.41 18.52 4.80
CA GLU A 80 -0.62 18.95 3.84
C GLU A 80 -0.71 17.97 2.65
N ALA A 81 0.43 17.58 2.06
CA ALA A 81 0.44 16.59 0.99
C ALA A 81 -0.06 15.20 1.43
N ALA A 82 0.18 14.81 2.69
CA ALA A 82 -0.27 13.53 3.21
C ALA A 82 -1.81 13.44 3.34
N GLU A 83 -2.51 14.58 3.41
CA GLU A 83 -3.98 14.62 3.47
C GLU A 83 -4.64 13.92 2.26
N ASP A 84 -4.01 14.04 1.07
CA ASP A 84 -4.54 13.50 -0.19
C ASP A 84 -4.39 11.97 -0.31
N PHE A 85 -3.53 11.36 0.51
CA PHE A 85 -3.23 9.92 0.47
C PHE A 85 -3.75 9.17 1.71
N MET A 86 -4.50 9.82 2.60
CA MET A 86 -5.03 9.18 3.80
C MET A 86 -5.88 7.96 3.46
N GLY A 87 -5.60 6.84 4.14
CA GLY A 87 -6.28 5.55 3.94
C GLY A 87 -5.73 4.73 2.77
N GLU A 88 -4.77 5.25 2.01
CA GLU A 88 -4.05 4.54 0.95
C GLU A 88 -2.57 4.34 1.31
N ILE A 89 -1.92 5.38 1.86
CA ILE A 89 -0.50 5.38 2.21
C ILE A 89 -0.35 5.84 3.66
N GLU A 90 0.49 5.14 4.42
CA GLU A 90 0.78 5.48 5.81
C GLU A 90 1.96 6.48 5.88
N PHE A 91 1.70 7.66 6.44
CA PHE A 91 2.69 8.73 6.54
C PHE A 91 3.24 8.88 7.95
N PHE A 92 4.56 9.01 8.05
CA PHE A 92 5.30 9.16 9.29
C PHE A 92 6.29 10.33 9.20
N ALA A 93 6.59 10.92 10.35
CA ALA A 93 7.71 11.84 10.44
C ALA A 93 8.50 11.66 11.73
N VAL A 94 9.80 11.94 11.64
CA VAL A 94 10.70 12.05 12.77
C VAL A 94 11.20 13.48 12.86
N VAL A 95 11.28 14.01 14.09
CA VAL A 95 11.75 15.39 14.32
C VAL A 95 13.03 15.46 15.15
N THR A 96 13.66 14.31 15.39
CA THR A 96 14.94 14.23 16.09
C THR A 96 15.92 13.28 15.40
N SER A 97 17.20 13.62 15.45
CA SER A 97 18.28 12.77 14.92
C SER A 97 18.41 11.40 15.60
N LYS A 98 17.78 11.20 16.78
CA LYS A 98 17.75 9.89 17.44
C LYS A 98 16.87 8.93 16.65
N TRP A 99 15.63 9.35 16.36
CA TRP A 99 14.64 8.54 15.67
C TRP A 99 14.93 8.41 14.18
N ALA A 100 15.38 9.49 13.53
CA ALA A 100 15.84 9.47 12.14
C ALA A 100 16.86 8.36 11.87
N ARG A 101 17.86 8.20 12.74
CA ARG A 101 18.87 7.14 12.59
C ARG A 101 18.32 5.73 12.74
N LYS A 102 17.22 5.54 13.49
CA LYS A 102 16.60 4.21 13.66
C LYS A 102 15.84 3.81 12.40
N VAL A 103 15.18 4.76 11.75
CA VAL A 103 14.41 4.55 10.50
C VAL A 103 15.24 4.75 9.22
N GLY A 104 16.57 4.83 9.32
CA GLY A 104 17.47 4.92 8.15
C GLY A 104 17.74 6.32 7.59
N LEU A 105 17.10 7.36 8.12
CA LEU A 105 17.25 8.76 7.68
C LEU A 105 18.48 9.43 8.32
N LYS A 106 19.20 10.24 7.53
CA LYS A 106 20.50 10.82 7.93
C LYS A 106 20.49 12.34 7.98
N ARG A 107 19.77 13.00 7.06
CA ARG A 107 19.76 14.46 6.91
C ARG A 107 18.34 15.00 7.02
N ILE A 108 18.22 16.19 7.59
CA ILE A 108 16.96 16.94 7.60
C ILE A 108 16.54 17.18 6.15
N GLY A 109 15.26 16.99 5.86
CA GLY A 109 14.66 17.05 4.54
C GLY A 109 14.75 15.74 3.75
N GLU A 110 15.37 14.68 4.27
CA GLU A 110 15.27 13.36 3.63
C GLU A 110 13.89 12.76 3.90
N VAL A 111 13.24 12.33 2.82
CA VAL A 111 12.00 11.58 2.81
C VAL A 111 12.27 10.28 2.05
N GLN A 112 11.76 9.18 2.57
CA GLN A 112 11.86 7.87 1.93
C GLN A 112 10.48 7.20 1.86
N MET A 113 10.23 6.51 0.76
CA MET A 113 9.08 5.64 0.54
C MET A 113 9.54 4.19 0.65
N LEU A 114 8.81 3.42 1.45
CA LEU A 114 8.95 1.99 1.64
C LEU A 114 7.76 1.34 0.95
N ARG A 115 8.04 0.57 -0.09
CA ARG A 115 7.02 -0.20 -0.80
C ARG A 115 6.95 -1.62 -0.26
N PRO A 116 5.76 -2.24 -0.28
CA PRO A 116 5.63 -3.60 0.20
C PRO A 116 6.52 -4.56 -0.60
N PHE A 117 7.13 -5.51 0.10
CA PHE A 117 7.96 -6.58 -0.47
C PHE A 117 9.26 -6.12 -1.17
N GLU A 118 9.71 -4.91 -0.89
CA GLU A 118 10.97 -4.35 -1.39
C GLU A 118 11.92 -4.03 -0.22
N GLU A 119 13.18 -4.48 -0.28
CA GLU A 119 14.14 -4.29 0.82
C GLU A 119 14.68 -2.84 0.87
N ASP A 120 14.90 -2.23 -0.28
CA ASP A 120 15.54 -0.91 -0.41
C ASP A 120 14.49 0.21 -0.59
N PRO A 121 14.50 1.27 0.25
CA PRO A 121 13.57 2.39 0.10
C PRO A 121 13.91 3.30 -1.09
N LEU A 122 12.88 3.97 -1.62
CA LEU A 122 13.02 5.05 -2.59
C LEU A 122 13.13 6.39 -1.87
N PHE A 123 14.20 7.14 -2.13
CA PHE A 123 14.36 8.48 -1.57
C PHE A 123 13.78 9.54 -2.49
N ALA A 124 12.96 10.44 -1.93
CA ALA A 124 12.49 11.61 -2.65
C ALA A 124 13.68 12.48 -3.08
N PRO A 125 13.72 12.95 -4.32
CA PRO A 125 14.82 13.78 -4.80
C PRO A 125 14.77 15.15 -4.12
N SER A 126 15.94 15.78 -3.93
CA SER A 126 16.00 17.12 -3.32
C SER A 126 15.44 18.26 -4.19
N SER A 127 14.92 17.91 -5.38
CA SER A 127 14.24 18.82 -6.32
C SER A 127 12.72 18.73 -6.22
N VAL A 128 12.22 17.96 -5.25
CA VAL A 128 10.83 17.96 -4.85
C VAL A 128 10.80 18.85 -3.61
N ASP A 129 10.47 20.12 -3.82
CA ASP A 129 10.59 21.18 -2.80
C ASP A 129 9.30 22.00 -2.63
N THR A 130 8.21 21.52 -3.22
CA THR A 130 6.84 22.01 -3.00
C THR A 130 5.89 20.85 -2.70
N GLU A 131 4.74 21.16 -2.09
CA GLU A 131 3.63 20.23 -1.84
C GLU A 131 3.21 19.48 -3.12
N GLU A 132 2.85 20.22 -4.19
CA GLU A 132 2.42 19.66 -5.48
C GLU A 132 3.49 18.76 -6.13
N GLU A 133 4.76 19.16 -6.11
CA GLU A 133 5.85 18.33 -6.64
C GLU A 133 6.04 17.05 -5.82
N PHE A 134 5.70 17.08 -4.54
CA PHE A 134 5.80 15.94 -3.65
C PHE A 134 4.63 14.97 -3.84
N GLU A 135 3.41 15.48 -3.96
CA GLU A 135 2.22 14.70 -4.34
C GLU A 135 2.45 13.99 -5.69
N ASP A 136 2.92 14.72 -6.70
CA ASP A 136 3.28 14.15 -8.02
C ASP A 136 4.34 13.05 -7.92
N TRP A 137 5.30 13.21 -7.01
CA TRP A 137 6.32 12.19 -6.77
C TRP A 137 5.74 10.97 -6.08
N VAL A 138 4.86 11.14 -5.09
CA VAL A 138 4.19 10.04 -4.40
C VAL A 138 3.33 9.26 -5.39
N GLU A 139 2.44 9.94 -6.12
CA GLU A 139 1.52 9.31 -7.08
C GLU A 139 2.27 8.51 -8.16
N LYS A 140 3.42 9.02 -8.61
CA LYS A 140 4.22 8.34 -9.63
C LYS A 140 4.92 7.07 -9.13
N HIS A 141 5.22 6.97 -7.84
CA HIS A 141 6.07 5.89 -7.31
C HIS A 141 5.36 4.97 -6.32
N LYS A 142 4.13 5.30 -5.87
CA LYS A 142 3.38 4.54 -4.87
C LYS A 142 3.14 3.09 -5.28
N GLU A 143 2.90 2.82 -6.57
CA GLU A 143 2.62 1.48 -7.06
C GLU A 143 3.87 0.57 -6.92
N PRO A 144 3.78 -0.54 -6.16
CA PRO A 144 4.87 -1.51 -6.03
C PRO A 144 4.91 -2.50 -7.20
N VAL A 145 5.93 -3.36 -7.24
CA VAL A 145 5.92 -4.53 -8.14
C VAL A 145 4.89 -5.56 -7.70
N MET A 146 4.76 -5.76 -6.39
CA MET A 146 3.84 -6.71 -5.81
C MET A 146 2.99 -6.03 -4.74
N GLN A 147 1.69 -6.26 -4.78
CA GLN A 147 0.75 -5.83 -3.76
C GLN A 147 -0.02 -7.04 -3.24
N LYS A 148 -0.37 -7.04 -1.95
CA LYS A 148 -1.23 -8.07 -1.38
C LYS A 148 -2.68 -7.61 -1.47
N LEU A 149 -3.55 -8.49 -1.95
CA LEU A 149 -4.99 -8.26 -1.91
C LEU A 149 -5.46 -8.50 -0.47
N THR A 150 -6.05 -7.48 0.14
CA THR A 150 -6.64 -7.52 1.48
C THR A 150 -8.13 -7.22 1.40
N LEU A 151 -8.84 -7.45 2.51
CA LEU A 151 -10.24 -7.07 2.61
C LEU A 151 -10.44 -5.55 2.49
N GLU A 152 -9.43 -4.74 2.81
CA GLU A 152 -9.52 -3.29 2.84
C GLU A 152 -9.19 -2.62 1.50
N ASN A 153 -8.43 -3.29 0.63
CA ASN A 153 -8.08 -2.78 -0.70
C ASN A 153 -8.77 -3.55 -1.85
N TYR A 154 -9.69 -4.47 -1.55
CA TYR A 154 -10.25 -5.43 -2.49
C TYR A 154 -10.75 -4.82 -3.81
N PHE A 155 -11.45 -3.68 -3.78
CA PHE A 155 -11.91 -3.00 -4.99
C PHE A 155 -10.87 -2.07 -5.60
N ASN A 156 -9.84 -1.65 -4.84
CA ASN A 156 -8.80 -0.76 -5.33
C ASN A 156 -7.94 -1.43 -6.40
N VAL A 157 -7.57 -2.68 -6.17
CA VAL A 157 -6.72 -3.49 -7.07
C VAL A 157 -7.30 -3.64 -8.48
N TRP A 158 -8.63 -3.56 -8.62
CA TRP A 158 -9.32 -3.70 -9.91
C TRP A 158 -9.93 -2.39 -10.40
N LYS A 159 -9.61 -1.27 -9.75
CA LYS A 159 -10.24 0.03 -10.00
C LYS A 159 -9.65 0.65 -11.25
N ASP A 160 -10.53 1.14 -12.12
CA ASP A 160 -10.16 1.96 -13.29
C ASP A 160 -9.09 1.33 -14.20
N PRO A 161 -9.27 0.08 -14.67
CA PRO A 161 -8.24 -0.58 -15.46
C PRO A 161 -7.89 0.18 -16.75
N GLU A 162 -6.61 0.23 -17.10
CA GLU A 162 -6.13 0.77 -18.37
C GLU A 162 -6.47 -0.14 -19.55
N ASP A 163 -6.52 0.44 -20.76
CA ASP A 163 -6.69 -0.33 -21.99
C ASP A 163 -5.51 -1.33 -22.14
N ASP A 164 -5.81 -2.61 -22.34
CA ASP A 164 -4.85 -3.73 -22.42
C ASP A 164 -4.10 -4.06 -21.10
N GLU A 165 -4.59 -3.62 -19.94
CA GLU A 165 -3.98 -3.92 -18.63
C GLU A 165 -4.00 -5.42 -18.29
N ARG A 166 -2.86 -5.91 -17.82
CA ARG A 166 -2.66 -7.32 -17.46
C ARG A 166 -1.90 -7.44 -16.17
N MET A 167 -2.51 -8.10 -15.20
CA MET A 167 -1.89 -8.35 -13.90
C MET A 167 -1.53 -9.82 -13.74
N ILE A 168 -0.45 -10.07 -12.99
CA ILE A 168 -0.08 -11.42 -12.56
C ILE A 168 -0.79 -11.69 -11.24
N LEU A 169 -1.69 -12.68 -11.20
CA LEU A 169 -2.28 -13.15 -9.95
C LEU A 169 -1.47 -14.31 -9.41
N ALA A 170 -1.17 -14.27 -8.11
CA ALA A 170 -0.52 -15.33 -7.39
C ALA A 170 -1.36 -15.76 -6.17
N PHE A 171 -1.98 -16.93 -6.25
CA PHE A 171 -2.71 -17.53 -5.11
C PHE A 171 -1.73 -18.33 -4.26
N VAL A 172 -1.56 -17.91 -3.00
CA VAL A 172 -0.56 -18.48 -2.09
C VAL A 172 -1.15 -18.56 -0.68
N ASP A 173 -1.45 -19.77 -0.22
CA ASP A 173 -1.78 -20.06 1.17
C ASP A 173 -0.49 -19.98 2.03
N GLU A 174 -0.34 -18.93 2.83
CA GLU A 174 0.85 -18.69 3.64
C GLU A 174 0.97 -19.61 4.88
N GLU A 175 -0.09 -20.38 5.20
CA GLU A 175 -0.12 -21.37 6.27
C GLU A 175 0.47 -22.72 5.84
N THR A 176 0.45 -23.02 4.54
CA THR A 176 1.07 -24.23 3.98
C THR A 176 2.60 -24.11 3.81
N ARG A 177 3.29 -25.25 3.75
CA ARG A 177 4.74 -25.26 3.50
C ARG A 177 5.07 -24.83 2.09
N GLU A 178 4.27 -25.28 1.14
CA GLU A 178 4.40 -25.00 -0.29
C GLU A 178 4.12 -23.51 -0.57
N GLY A 179 3.07 -22.93 0.02
CA GLY A 179 2.79 -21.50 -0.12
C GLY A 179 3.86 -20.61 0.51
N ARG A 180 4.34 -20.89 1.73
CA ARG A 180 5.53 -20.16 2.26
C ARG A 180 6.78 -20.24 1.39
N ALA A 181 6.95 -21.34 0.64
CA ALA A 181 8.07 -21.46 -0.29
C ALA A 181 7.84 -20.60 -1.54
N MET A 182 6.61 -20.53 -2.05
CA MET A 182 6.22 -19.65 -3.15
C MET A 182 6.29 -18.18 -2.75
N LYS A 183 5.75 -17.79 -1.59
CA LYS A 183 5.80 -16.43 -1.05
C LYS A 183 7.24 -15.90 -1.03
N LYS A 184 8.17 -16.67 -0.45
CA LYS A 184 9.62 -16.32 -0.45
C LYS A 184 10.25 -16.18 -1.83
N LEU A 185 9.70 -16.84 -2.85
CA LEU A 185 10.15 -16.67 -4.22
C LEU A 185 9.58 -15.38 -4.81
N LEU A 186 8.29 -15.10 -4.58
CA LEU A 186 7.63 -13.87 -5.00
C LEU A 186 8.24 -12.64 -4.36
N ASP A 187 8.57 -12.67 -3.06
CA ASP A 187 9.25 -11.57 -2.35
C ASP A 187 10.56 -11.20 -3.06
N LYS A 188 11.34 -12.20 -3.46
CA LYS A 188 12.59 -11.98 -4.22
C LYS A 188 12.33 -11.44 -5.62
N ILE A 189 11.26 -11.89 -6.27
CA ILE A 189 10.89 -11.39 -7.60
C ILE A 189 10.48 -9.91 -7.49
N ALA A 190 9.70 -9.54 -6.47
CA ALA A 190 9.31 -8.15 -6.24
C ALA A 190 10.54 -7.28 -5.99
N ASP A 191 11.38 -7.65 -5.03
CA ASP A 191 12.59 -6.91 -4.66
C ASP A 191 13.59 -6.78 -5.84
N GLU A 192 13.94 -7.89 -6.51
CA GLU A 192 14.90 -7.89 -7.62
C GLU A 192 14.38 -7.18 -8.88
N ASN A 193 13.09 -6.84 -8.95
CA ASN A 193 12.48 -6.14 -10.09
C ASN A 193 11.85 -4.80 -9.70
N SER A 194 12.18 -4.22 -8.55
CA SER A 194 11.62 -2.96 -8.03
C SER A 194 11.71 -1.77 -9.01
N GLU A 195 12.69 -1.80 -9.93
CA GLU A 195 12.83 -0.86 -11.06
C GLU A 195 11.69 -0.90 -12.10
N HIS A 196 10.88 -1.94 -12.08
CA HIS A 196 9.72 -2.16 -12.97
C HIS A 196 8.38 -1.91 -12.30
N ALA A 197 8.37 -1.40 -11.07
CA ALA A 197 7.16 -1.04 -10.36
C ALA A 197 6.30 -0.02 -11.15
N GLY A 198 4.97 -0.15 -11.05
CA GLY A 198 4.00 0.56 -11.90
C GLY A 198 3.99 0.10 -13.37
N THR A 199 4.66 -1.02 -13.70
CA THR A 199 4.58 -1.66 -15.02
C THR A 199 4.55 -3.18 -14.95
N LEU A 200 5.26 -3.76 -13.98
CA LEU A 200 5.13 -5.17 -13.61
C LEU A 200 4.29 -5.22 -12.34
N GLU A 201 3.10 -5.81 -12.43
CA GLU A 201 2.13 -5.84 -11.34
C GLU A 201 1.79 -7.28 -10.98
N ILE A 202 2.10 -7.63 -9.74
CA ILE A 202 1.79 -8.91 -9.13
C ILE A 202 0.80 -8.66 -7.99
N VAL A 203 -0.36 -9.30 -8.06
CA VAL A 203 -1.33 -9.33 -6.97
C VAL A 203 -1.18 -10.66 -6.25
N LEU A 204 -0.66 -10.60 -5.02
CA LEU A 204 -0.59 -11.73 -4.11
C LEU A 204 -1.94 -11.89 -3.40
N ILE A 205 -2.50 -13.09 -3.45
CA ILE A 205 -3.79 -13.41 -2.84
C ILE A 205 -3.60 -14.61 -1.91
N ASP A 206 -3.84 -14.41 -0.62
CA ASP A 206 -3.98 -15.54 0.30
C ASP A 206 -5.45 -16.02 0.27
N PRO A 207 -5.75 -17.23 -0.23
CA PRO A 207 -7.13 -17.72 -0.31
C PRO A 207 -7.81 -17.87 1.06
N ASP A 208 -7.06 -18.02 2.15
CA ASP A 208 -7.62 -18.12 3.50
C ASP A 208 -8.27 -16.81 3.97
N GLU A 209 -7.85 -15.66 3.42
CA GLU A 209 -8.48 -14.35 3.67
C GLU A 209 -9.81 -14.19 2.93
N PHE A 210 -10.03 -14.95 1.85
CA PHE A 210 -11.20 -14.85 0.99
C PHE A 210 -11.91 -16.20 0.79
N PRO A 211 -12.34 -16.89 1.85
CA PRO A 211 -12.87 -18.26 1.76
C PRO A 211 -14.14 -18.36 0.89
N LEU A 212 -14.88 -17.25 0.73
CA LEU A 212 -16.08 -17.20 -0.11
C LEU A 212 -15.77 -17.01 -1.61
N MET A 213 -14.55 -16.60 -1.95
CA MET A 213 -14.12 -16.31 -3.32
C MET A 213 -13.38 -17.48 -3.96
N VAL A 214 -12.85 -18.42 -3.17
CA VAL A 214 -12.08 -19.58 -3.66
C VAL A 214 -12.84 -20.33 -4.76
N ASP A 215 -14.05 -20.81 -4.48
CA ASP A 215 -14.90 -21.52 -5.46
C ASP A 215 -15.13 -20.69 -6.75
N VAL A 216 -15.24 -19.37 -6.61
CA VAL A 216 -15.49 -18.46 -7.74
C VAL A 216 -14.24 -18.35 -8.61
N TRP A 217 -13.06 -18.17 -8.00
CA TRP A 217 -11.80 -18.07 -8.72
C TRP A 217 -11.41 -19.39 -9.37
N GLU A 218 -11.64 -20.53 -8.72
CA GLU A 218 -11.40 -21.85 -9.32
C GLU A 218 -12.27 -22.09 -10.55
N ASP A 219 -13.56 -21.76 -10.51
CA ASP A 219 -14.46 -21.87 -11.67
C ASP A 219 -14.07 -20.89 -12.78
N MET A 220 -13.77 -19.63 -12.41
CA MET A 220 -13.47 -18.56 -13.36
C MET A 220 -12.15 -18.78 -14.09
N PHE A 221 -11.11 -19.24 -13.38
CA PHE A 221 -9.77 -19.42 -13.94
C PHE A 221 -9.47 -20.87 -14.34
N GLY A 222 -10.30 -21.84 -13.93
CA GLY A 222 -10.07 -23.26 -14.19
C GLY A 222 -8.81 -23.79 -13.50
N ILE A 223 -8.53 -23.29 -12.30
CA ILE A 223 -7.38 -23.67 -11.45
C ILE A 223 -7.87 -24.42 -10.21
N ASP A 224 -6.94 -25.03 -9.48
CA ASP A 224 -7.18 -25.70 -8.21
C ASP A 224 -6.32 -25.01 -7.14
N ILE A 225 -6.94 -24.11 -6.38
CA ILE A 225 -6.28 -23.28 -5.37
C ILE A 225 -5.97 -24.12 -4.13
N GLU A 226 -6.84 -25.10 -3.80
CA GLU A 226 -6.66 -25.99 -2.65
C GLU A 226 -5.49 -26.97 -2.83
N GLU A 227 -5.15 -27.38 -4.06
CA GLU A 227 -4.03 -28.30 -4.31
C GLU A 227 -2.64 -27.66 -4.10
N GLY A 228 -2.52 -26.33 -4.16
CA GLY A 228 -1.29 -25.60 -3.88
C GLY A 228 -1.18 -24.26 -4.60
N PRO A 229 0.01 -23.60 -4.52
CA PRO A 229 0.17 -22.25 -5.05
C PRO A 229 -0.03 -22.15 -6.56
N GLN A 230 -0.78 -21.15 -7.00
CA GLN A 230 -1.06 -20.87 -8.41
C GLN A 230 -0.50 -19.50 -8.81
N ILE A 231 -0.02 -19.39 -10.06
CA ILE A 231 0.41 -18.11 -10.63
C ILE A 231 -0.03 -18.03 -12.09
N GLY A 232 -0.64 -16.91 -12.48
CA GLY A 232 -1.19 -16.73 -13.82
C GLY A 232 -1.30 -15.28 -14.24
N LEU A 233 -1.34 -15.04 -15.54
CA LEU A 233 -1.58 -13.71 -16.11
C LEU A 233 -3.07 -13.57 -16.41
N VAL A 234 -3.69 -12.50 -15.91
CA VAL A 234 -5.10 -12.18 -16.12
C VAL A 234 -5.20 -10.86 -16.87
N ASP A 235 -6.11 -10.82 -17.84
CA ASP A 235 -6.47 -9.61 -18.58
C ASP A 235 -7.66 -8.97 -17.87
N ILE A 236 -7.51 -7.71 -17.44
CA ILE A 236 -8.52 -6.99 -16.65
C ILE A 236 -9.14 -5.82 -17.43
N SER A 237 -8.84 -5.73 -18.71
CA SER A 237 -9.32 -4.65 -19.57
C SER A 237 -10.79 -4.78 -20.01
N GLU A 238 -11.49 -5.88 -19.66
CA GLU A 238 -12.89 -6.16 -20.05
C GLU A 238 -13.83 -6.58 -18.89
#